data_AF-A0A7G8WNI7-F1
#
_entry.id   AF-A0A7G8WNI7-F1
#
_cell.length_a   1.000
_cell.length_b   1.000
_cell.length_c   1.000
_cell.angle_alpha   90.00
_cell.angle_beta   90.00
_cell.angle_gamma   90.00
#
_symmetry.space_group_name_H-M   'P 1'
#
loop_
_entity.id
_entity.type
_entity.pdbx_description
1 polymer ?
#
loop_
_entity_poly.entity_id
_entity_poly.type
_entity_poly.pdbx_seq_one_letter_code
_entity_poly.pdbx_strand_id
1 'polypeptide(L)'
;METVCDAFFDVLRKLNLHDVRQPGIGRRTRLRDFPDDFRDVPGLQEATVIATADGHARSTGRRALAQVHTAAGLGNAMGNIASAWHNRAPLIVPAGQQTREMLLPAGGRRYREARWRSPTLDRCAKGTGTSG
;
A
#
# COMPACT_ATOMS: atom_id res chain seq x y z
N MET A 1 -14.08 -13.70 -11.80
CA MET A 1 -13.90 -13.84 -10.33
C MET A 1 -13.14 -12.61 -9.87
N GLU A 2 -13.76 -11.81 -9.01
CA GLU A 2 -13.18 -10.58 -8.46
C GLU A 2 -11.96 -10.92 -7.56
N THR A 3 -10.87 -10.18 -7.71
CA THR A 3 -9.68 -10.34 -6.86
C THR A 3 -9.76 -9.44 -5.64
N VAL A 4 -8.97 -9.72 -4.60
CA VAL A 4 -8.83 -8.82 -3.43
C VAL A 4 -8.35 -7.41 -3.84
N CYS A 5 -7.60 -7.32 -4.94
CA CYS A 5 -7.16 -6.06 -5.55
C CYS A 5 -8.35 -5.19 -5.97
N ASP A 6 -9.28 -5.81 -6.71
CA ASP A 6 -10.44 -5.14 -7.29
C ASP A 6 -11.35 -4.66 -6.17
N ALA A 7 -11.66 -5.54 -5.22
CA ALA A 7 -12.44 -5.21 -4.02
C ALA A 7 -11.80 -4.09 -3.19
N PHE A 8 -10.47 -4.06 -3.08
CA PHE A 8 -9.75 -3.01 -2.34
C PHE A 8 -9.92 -1.65 -3.02
N PHE A 9 -9.73 -1.56 -4.34
CA PHE A 9 -9.94 -0.31 -5.07
C PHE A 9 -11.39 0.14 -5.05
N ASP A 10 -12.35 -0.78 -5.11
CA ASP A 10 -13.77 -0.44 -5.02
C ASP A 10 -14.14 0.12 -3.64
N VAL A 11 -13.53 -0.37 -2.56
CA VAL A 11 -13.67 0.24 -1.24
C VAL A 11 -13.07 1.65 -1.22
N LEU A 12 -11.89 1.85 -1.80
CA LEU A 12 -11.28 3.18 -1.85
C LEU A 12 -12.14 4.18 -2.65
N ARG A 13 -12.72 3.76 -3.78
CA ARG A 13 -13.67 4.57 -4.56
C ARG A 13 -14.89 4.95 -3.75
N LYS A 14 -15.51 3.99 -3.05
CA LYS A 14 -16.66 4.25 -2.17
C LYS A 14 -16.34 5.21 -1.02
N LEU A 15 -15.08 5.25 -0.60
CA LEU A 15 -14.59 6.17 0.43
C LEU A 15 -14.11 7.52 -0.13
N ASN A 16 -14.23 7.74 -1.45
CA ASN A 16 -13.70 8.91 -2.17
C ASN A 16 -12.22 9.18 -1.88
N LEU A 17 -11.42 8.11 -1.74
CA LEU A 17 -10.00 8.16 -1.47
C LEU A 17 -9.22 8.09 -2.79
N HIS A 18 -8.80 9.23 -3.32
CA HIS A 18 -8.12 9.28 -4.63
C HIS A 18 -6.64 9.68 -4.55
N ASP A 19 -6.13 10.11 -3.37
CA ASP A 19 -4.90 10.89 -3.30
C ASP A 19 -3.88 10.48 -2.19
N VAL A 20 -2.61 10.60 -2.60
CA VAL A 20 -1.30 10.61 -1.88
C VAL A 20 -0.77 9.28 -1.31
N ARG A 21 0.05 8.57 -2.10
CA ARG A 21 0.74 7.33 -1.69
C ARG A 21 2.23 7.36 -2.01
N GLN A 22 3.10 6.86 -1.13
CA GLN A 22 4.50 6.61 -1.47
C GLN A 22 4.69 5.28 -2.21
N PRO A 23 5.49 5.24 -3.26
CA PRO A 23 6.17 4.04 -3.73
C PRO A 23 7.52 3.88 -3.01
N GLY A 24 7.64 2.87 -2.15
CA GLY A 24 8.93 2.38 -1.66
C GLY A 24 9.74 1.65 -2.75
N ILE A 25 11.05 1.50 -2.52
CA ILE A 25 12.03 0.94 -3.47
C ILE A 25 11.68 -0.53 -3.82
N GLY A 26 11.02 -0.73 -4.96
CA GLY A 26 10.70 -2.04 -5.50
C GLY A 26 9.45 -2.05 -6.40
N ARG A 27 9.64 -2.10 -7.72
CA ARG A 27 8.57 -2.06 -8.75
C ARG A 27 7.55 -3.22 -8.70
N ARG A 28 7.75 -4.22 -7.83
CA ARG A 28 7.04 -5.53 -7.83
C ARG A 28 6.17 -5.81 -6.59
N THR A 29 6.43 -5.16 -5.45
CA THR A 29 5.54 -5.16 -4.27
C THR A 29 4.45 -4.09 -4.36
N ARG A 30 4.43 -3.35 -5.48
CA ARG A 30 3.36 -2.46 -5.92
C ARG A 30 2.09 -3.28 -6.19
N LEU A 31 0.92 -2.68 -5.99
CA LEU A 31 -0.22 -3.07 -6.82
C LEU A 31 0.18 -2.67 -8.25
N ARG A 32 0.51 -3.64 -9.10
CA ARG A 32 0.68 -3.39 -10.53
C ARG A 32 -0.69 -3.06 -11.11
N ASP A 33 -0.70 -2.24 -12.16
CA ASP A 33 -1.92 -1.74 -12.80
C ASP A 33 -2.76 -0.88 -11.86
N PHE A 34 -2.13 0.19 -11.38
CA PHE A 34 -2.81 1.21 -10.60
C PHE A 34 -3.85 1.89 -11.51
N PRO A 35 -5.13 1.91 -11.13
CA PRO A 35 -6.17 2.45 -11.98
C PRO A 35 -5.96 3.96 -12.24
N ASP A 36 -6.25 4.41 -13.46
CA ASP A 36 -6.04 5.80 -13.90
C ASP A 36 -6.90 6.82 -13.11
N ASP A 37 -7.95 6.37 -12.43
CA ASP A 37 -8.81 7.18 -11.57
C ASP A 37 -8.21 7.48 -10.18
N PHE A 38 -6.99 7.01 -9.91
CA PHE A 38 -6.25 7.30 -8.68
C PHE A 38 -4.94 8.01 -8.99
N ARG A 39 -4.52 8.89 -8.07
CA ARG A 39 -3.28 9.64 -8.19
C ARG A 39 -2.18 9.05 -7.32
N ASP A 40 -1.10 8.61 -7.95
CA ASP A 40 0.11 8.17 -7.26
C ASP A 40 1.08 9.36 -7.12
N VAL A 41 1.48 9.68 -5.88
CA VAL A 41 2.33 10.85 -5.57
C VAL A 41 3.60 10.37 -4.88
N PRO A 42 4.70 10.18 -5.64
CA PRO A 42 5.88 9.56 -5.09
C PRO A 42 6.59 10.43 -4.05
N GLY A 43 7.16 9.77 -3.03
CA GLY A 43 8.08 10.37 -2.08
C GLY A 43 9.32 9.51 -1.91
N LEU A 44 10.46 10.16 -1.69
CA LEU A 44 11.75 9.46 -1.56
C LEU A 44 11.90 8.79 -0.19
N GLN A 45 11.21 9.31 0.84
CA GLN A 45 11.28 8.83 2.22
C GLN A 45 9.88 8.85 2.88
N GLU A 46 9.62 7.90 3.79
CA GLU A 46 8.28 7.64 4.35
C GLU A 46 7.72 8.74 5.24
N ALA A 47 8.55 9.43 6.01
CA ALA A 47 8.11 10.60 6.76
C ALA A 47 7.60 11.69 5.81
N THR A 48 8.30 11.97 4.70
CA THR A 48 7.85 12.97 3.71
C THR A 48 6.46 12.64 3.18
N VAL A 49 6.18 11.37 2.88
CA VAL A 49 4.83 11.00 2.38
C VAL A 49 3.77 11.17 3.43
N ILE A 50 4.01 10.79 4.68
CA ILE A 50 3.03 11.01 5.74
C ILE A 50 2.79 12.51 5.94
N ALA A 51 3.83 13.35 5.89
CA ALA A 51 3.66 14.81 5.98
C ALA A 51 2.86 15.38 4.80
N THR A 52 3.10 14.92 3.57
CA THR A 52 2.31 15.34 2.40
C THR A 52 0.86 14.90 2.52
N ALA A 53 0.61 13.67 2.97
CA ALA A 53 -0.74 13.16 3.19
C ALA A 53 -1.46 13.92 4.32
N ASP A 54 -0.78 14.23 5.42
CA ASP A 54 -1.29 15.07 6.51
C ASP A 54 -1.69 16.46 5.99
N GLY A 55 -0.77 17.14 5.28
CA GLY A 55 -1.05 18.45 4.68
C GLY A 55 -2.19 18.42 3.68
N HIS A 56 -2.26 17.40 2.82
CA HIS A 56 -3.35 17.21 1.88
C HIS A 56 -4.69 16.98 2.58
N ALA A 57 -4.74 16.09 3.57
CA ALA A 57 -5.96 15.77 4.30
C ALA A 57 -6.52 17.00 5.02
N ARG A 58 -5.63 17.80 5.64
CA ARG A 58 -6.00 19.03 6.34
C ARG A 58 -6.42 20.15 5.41
N SER A 59 -5.72 20.35 4.30
CA SER A 59 -6.03 21.43 3.34
C SER A 59 -7.30 21.17 2.55
N THR A 60 -7.61 19.91 2.25
CA THR A 60 -8.80 19.54 1.49
C THR A 60 -10.00 19.15 2.36
N GLY A 61 -9.79 18.89 3.65
CA GLY A 61 -10.80 18.31 4.53
C GLY A 61 -11.19 16.88 4.17
N ARG A 62 -10.41 16.20 3.33
CA ARG A 62 -10.65 14.83 2.86
C ARG A 62 -9.70 13.85 3.55
N ARG A 63 -10.03 12.56 3.48
CA ARG A 63 -9.16 11.49 3.96
C ARG A 63 -8.02 11.27 2.96
N ALA A 64 -6.84 10.85 3.44
CA ALA A 64 -5.69 10.54 2.58
C ALA A 64 -5.12 9.14 2.84
N LEU A 65 -4.57 8.50 1.80
CA LEU A 65 -4.10 7.11 1.83
C LEU A 65 -2.57 7.00 1.62
N ALA A 66 -1.79 7.05 2.69
CA ALA A 66 -0.33 6.99 2.62
C ALA A 66 0.20 5.57 2.83
N GLN A 67 0.55 4.85 1.75
CA GLN A 67 1.21 3.54 1.90
C GLN A 67 2.68 3.66 2.27
N VAL A 68 3.15 2.81 3.20
CA VAL A 68 4.55 2.69 3.62
C VAL A 68 5.12 1.28 3.40
N HIS A 69 6.45 1.19 3.27
CA HIS A 69 7.13 -0.07 2.99
C HIS A 69 7.41 -0.88 4.27
N THR A 70 6.49 -1.77 4.63
CA THR A 70 6.68 -2.74 5.73
C THR A 70 6.98 -2.08 7.08
N ALA A 71 7.53 -2.84 8.03
CA ALA A 71 7.90 -2.34 9.34
C ALA A 71 9.01 -1.26 9.27
N ALA A 72 9.98 -1.40 8.37
CA ALA A 72 11.08 -0.43 8.26
C ALA A 72 10.58 0.95 7.81
N GLY A 73 9.76 0.98 6.75
CA GLY A 73 9.15 2.21 6.26
C GLY A 73 8.16 2.81 7.26
N LEU A 74 7.39 1.97 7.97
CA LEU A 74 6.55 2.44 9.06
C LEU A 74 7.39 3.14 10.15
N GLY A 75 8.50 2.53 10.58
CA GLY A 75 9.45 3.09 11.53
C GLY A 75 9.99 4.46 11.10
N ASN A 76 10.41 4.57 9.84
CA ASN A 76 10.86 5.83 9.23
C ASN A 76 9.81 6.94 9.27
N ALA A 77 8.52 6.59 9.26
CA ALA A 77 7.42 7.53 9.21
C ALA A 77 6.81 7.86 10.58
N MET A 78 7.17 7.13 11.64
CA MET A 78 6.53 7.21 12.96
C MET A 78 6.46 8.63 13.54
N GLY A 79 7.51 9.43 13.37
CA GLY A 79 7.53 10.82 13.85
C GLY A 79 6.40 11.65 13.23
N ASN A 80 6.21 11.53 11.92
CA ASN A 80 5.18 12.28 11.21
C ASN A 80 3.78 11.68 11.41
N ILE A 81 3.67 10.38 11.71
CA ILE A 81 2.40 9.77 12.15
C ILE A 81 1.98 10.35 13.50
N ALA A 82 2.91 10.52 14.45
CA ALA A 82 2.63 11.16 15.73
C ALA A 82 2.16 12.61 15.53
N SER A 83 2.82 13.37 14.65
CA SER A 83 2.35 14.72 14.27
C SER A 83 0.95 14.71 13.66
N ALA A 84 0.67 13.81 12.72
CA ALA A 84 -0.64 13.68 12.08
C ALA A 84 -1.74 13.33 13.09
N TRP A 85 -1.43 12.50 14.09
CA TRP A 85 -2.35 12.18 15.18
C TRP A 85 -2.72 13.43 16.00
N HIS A 86 -1.72 14.22 16.41
CA HIS A 86 -1.96 15.49 17.10
C HIS A 86 -2.74 16.49 16.25
N ASN A 87 -2.48 16.51 14.94
CA ASN A 87 -3.20 17.34 13.98
C ASN A 87 -4.63 16.85 13.68
N ARG A 88 -5.02 15.68 14.21
CA ARG A 88 -6.29 15.00 13.92
C ARG A 88 -6.52 14.79 12.42
N ALA A 89 -5.45 14.53 11.68
CA ALA A 89 -5.51 14.32 10.25
C ALA A 89 -6.11 12.94 9.94
N PRO A 90 -7.14 12.85 9.07
CA PRO A 90 -7.78 11.58 8.77
C PRO A 90 -6.97 10.78 7.74
N LEU A 91 -5.95 10.07 8.23
CA LEU A 91 -5.04 9.26 7.41
C LEU A 91 -5.33 7.77 7.50
N ILE A 92 -5.16 7.06 6.38
CA ILE A 92 -5.13 5.59 6.31
C ILE A 92 -3.72 5.19 5.85
N VAL A 93 -3.01 4.42 6.68
CA VAL A 93 -1.58 4.10 6.47
C VAL A 93 -1.39 2.59 6.31
N PRO A 94 -1.69 2.00 5.14
CA PRO A 94 -1.41 0.59 4.91
C PRO A 94 0.10 0.36 4.82
N ALA A 95 0.59 -0.68 5.49
CA ALA A 95 1.97 -1.14 5.37
C ALA A 95 2.01 -2.51 4.69
N GLY A 96 2.86 -2.68 3.67
CA GLY A 96 3.06 -3.99 3.05
C GLY A 96 3.58 -5.01 4.05
N GLN A 97 3.31 -6.30 3.83
CA GLN A 97 3.84 -7.37 4.68
C GLN A 97 4.42 -8.50 3.84
N GLN A 98 5.34 -9.28 4.44
CA GLN A 98 5.87 -10.48 3.79
C GLN A 98 4.73 -11.44 3.42
N THR A 99 4.95 -12.26 2.38
CA THR A 99 3.91 -13.23 2.00
C THR A 99 3.71 -14.27 3.09
N ARG A 100 2.50 -14.83 3.16
CA ARG A 100 2.11 -15.73 4.25
C ARG A 100 2.99 -16.98 4.32
N GLU A 101 3.50 -17.45 3.19
CA GLU A 101 4.37 -18.64 3.14
C GLU A 101 5.71 -18.44 3.86
N MET A 102 6.16 -17.18 4.00
CA MET A 102 7.38 -16.84 4.74
C MET A 102 7.14 -16.59 6.23
N LEU A 103 5.90 -16.26 6.62
CA LEU A 103 5.53 -15.98 8.01
C LEU A 103 5.07 -17.22 8.76
N LEU A 104 4.52 -18.20 8.04
CA LEU A 104 4.13 -19.48 8.63
C LEU A 104 5.39 -20.33 8.80
N PRO A 105 5.66 -20.89 10.00
CA PRO A 105 6.70 -21.88 10.17
C PRO A 105 6.29 -23.14 9.40
N ALA A 106 6.70 -23.24 8.14
CA ALA A 106 6.63 -24.48 7.41
C ALA A 106 7.49 -25.49 8.17
N GLY A 107 6.94 -26.67 8.47
CA GLY A 107 7.73 -27.80 8.95
C GLY A 107 9.00 -27.94 8.09
N GLY A 108 10.13 -27.55 8.67
CA GLY A 108 11.50 -27.77 8.22
C GLY A 108 11.77 -27.87 6.72
N ARG A 109 11.35 -26.91 5.87
CA ARG A 109 11.91 -26.81 4.50
C ARG A 109 12.43 -25.41 4.15
N ARG A 110 13.75 -25.35 4.35
CA ARG A 110 14.80 -24.42 3.92
C ARG A 110 14.40 -23.26 3.01
N TYR A 111 14.93 -22.11 3.42
CA TYR A 111 15.10 -20.80 2.78
C TYR A 111 15.80 -20.79 1.39
N ARG A 112 15.82 -21.90 0.65
CA ARG A 112 16.33 -21.94 -0.73
C ARG A 112 15.13 -22.05 -1.66
N GLU A 113 14.91 -20.95 -2.38
CA GLU A 113 13.85 -20.79 -3.40
C GLU A 113 12.44 -20.61 -2.82
N ALA A 114 12.22 -19.52 -2.08
CA ALA A 114 10.88 -18.95 -1.97
C ALA A 114 10.43 -18.49 -3.37
N ARG A 115 9.91 -19.45 -4.16
CA ARG A 115 9.26 -19.16 -5.44
C ARG A 115 7.95 -18.44 -5.11
N TRP A 116 7.99 -17.12 -5.23
CA TRP A 116 6.88 -16.17 -5.10
C TRP A 116 5.71 -16.46 -6.07
N ARG A 117 4.98 -17.54 -5.87
CA ARG A 117 3.82 -17.91 -6.70
C ARG A 117 2.64 -18.28 -5.83
N SER A 118 1.97 -17.27 -5.27
CA SER A 118 0.58 -17.40 -4.85
C SER A 118 -0.31 -16.97 -6.03
N PRO A 119 -1.11 -17.86 -6.64
CA PRO A 119 -1.88 -17.58 -7.86
C PRO A 119 -2.88 -16.41 -7.76
N THR A 120 -3.27 -16.04 -6.54
CA THR A 120 -4.21 -14.95 -6.24
C THR A 120 -3.52 -13.59 -6.17
N LEU A 121 -2.36 -13.48 -5.51
CA LEU A 121 -1.55 -12.26 -5.52
C LEU A 121 -0.91 -12.03 -6.89
N ASP A 122 -0.55 -13.10 -7.59
CA ASP A 122 -0.01 -13.02 -8.95
C ASP A 122 -1.01 -12.39 -9.94
N ARG A 123 -2.33 -12.54 -9.73
CA ARG A 123 -3.35 -11.98 -10.63
C ARG A 123 -3.50 -10.47 -10.48
N CYS A 124 -3.53 -9.99 -9.23
CA CYS A 124 -3.42 -8.56 -8.88
C CYS A 124 -2.06 -7.96 -9.28
N ALA A 125 -0.99 -8.76 -9.29
CA ALA A 125 0.34 -8.33 -9.68
C ALA A 125 0.66 -8.46 -11.19
N LYS A 126 -0.23 -9.05 -12.00
CA LYS A 126 -0.03 -9.30 -13.44
C LYS A 126 -1.07 -8.66 -14.36
N GLY A 127 -2.10 -8.00 -13.84
CA GLY A 127 -3.09 -7.32 -14.69
C GLY A 127 -3.84 -8.23 -15.66
N THR A 128 -3.90 -9.54 -15.38
CA THR A 128 -4.58 -10.49 -16.27
C THR A 128 -6.03 -10.65 -15.84
N GLY A 129 -6.80 -9.59 -16.07
CA GLY A 129 -8.25 -9.71 -16.26
C GLY A 129 -8.48 -10.38 -17.61
N THR A 130 -9.01 -11.60 -17.60
CA THR A 130 -9.55 -12.22 -18.81
C THR A 130 -10.75 -11.40 -19.26
N SER A 131 -10.59 -10.60 -20.31
CA SER A 131 -11.68 -10.28 -21.22
C SER A 131 -12.10 -11.57 -21.92
N GLY A 132 -13.31 -12.01 -21.62
CA GLY A 132 -13.97 -13.19 -22.19
C GLY A 132 -15.39 -13.22 -21.72
#